data_AF-A0A091PMV9-F1
#
_entry.id   AF-A0A091PMV9-F1
#
_cell.length_a   1.000
_cell.length_b   1.000
_cell.length_c   1.000
_cell.angle_alpha   90.00
_cell.angle_beta   90.00
_cell.angle_gamma   90.00
#
_symmetry.space_group_name_H-M   'P 1'
#
loop_
_entity.id
_entity.type
_entity.pdbx_description
1 polymer ?
#
loop_
_entity_poly.entity_id
_entity_poly.type
_entity_poly.pdbx_seq_one_letter_code
_entity_poly.pdbx_strand_id
1 'polypeptide(L)'
;QMFRNALVKMFEAKDLDCVFLEMNMSMKKRYHMVYECIPLPKEVGDMAPIYFKKAIMESDEEWSVNKKLIDLSSKDVRKSVPKGLPYFSVDFGLQGGFAHVIEDQHKFPHYFGK
;
A
#
# COMPACT_ATOMS: atom_id res chain seq x y z
N GLN A 1 -4.21 -11.63 8.95
CA GLN A 1 -4.73 -12.04 7.63
C GLN A 1 -6.18 -12.57 7.62
N MET A 2 -6.74 -13.12 8.71
CA MET A 2 -8.07 -13.76 8.66
C MET A 2 -9.18 -12.85 8.09
N PHE A 3 -9.25 -11.58 8.54
CA PHE A 3 -10.18 -10.58 8.01
C PHE A 3 -9.95 -10.24 6.53
N ARG A 4 -8.68 -10.04 6.12
CA ARG A 4 -8.33 -9.80 4.71
C ARG A 4 -8.83 -10.93 3.83
N ASN A 5 -8.57 -12.19 4.22
CA ASN A 5 -9.04 -13.36 3.45
C ASN A 5 -10.56 -13.43 3.35
N ALA A 6 -11.28 -13.10 4.42
CA ALA A 6 -12.74 -13.07 4.41
C ALA A 6 -13.28 -11.97 3.49
N LEU A 7 -12.70 -10.77 3.53
CA LEU A 7 -13.08 -9.65 2.68
C LEU A 7 -12.84 -9.96 1.20
N VAL A 8 -11.66 -10.49 0.85
CA VAL A 8 -11.36 -10.87 -0.55
C VAL A 8 -12.40 -11.86 -1.07
N LYS A 9 -12.70 -12.92 -0.32
CA LYS A 9 -13.73 -13.89 -0.71
C LYS A 9 -15.12 -13.27 -0.86
N MET A 10 -15.49 -12.34 0.04
CA MET A 10 -16.77 -11.65 -0.01
C MET A 10 -16.91 -10.79 -1.27
N PHE A 11 -15.85 -10.08 -1.66
CA PHE A 11 -15.87 -9.20 -2.83
C PHE A 11 -15.71 -9.97 -4.14
N GLU A 12 -14.91 -11.05 -4.14
CA GLU A 12 -14.80 -11.97 -5.27
C GLU A 12 -16.17 -12.58 -5.63
N ALA A 13 -16.97 -12.97 -4.61
CA ALA A 13 -18.33 -13.46 -4.81
C ALA A 13 -19.32 -12.40 -5.37
N LYS A 14 -18.94 -11.11 -5.32
CA LYS A 14 -19.67 -9.99 -5.91
C LYS A 14 -19.07 -9.53 -7.24
N ASP A 15 -18.14 -10.30 -7.81
CA ASP A 15 -17.39 -9.98 -9.02
C ASP A 15 -16.55 -8.69 -8.92
N LEU A 16 -16.06 -8.39 -7.72
CA LEU A 16 -15.17 -7.27 -7.42
C LEU A 16 -13.79 -7.79 -7.02
N ASP A 17 -12.78 -6.93 -7.19
CA ASP A 17 -11.45 -7.10 -6.61
C ASP A 17 -11.26 -6.09 -5.45
N CYS A 18 -10.14 -6.18 -4.75
CA CYS A 18 -9.84 -5.38 -3.56
C CYS A 18 -8.40 -4.89 -3.54
N VAL A 19 -8.22 -3.62 -3.21
CA VAL A 19 -6.93 -3.06 -2.81
C VAL A 19 -6.94 -2.82 -1.30
N PHE A 20 -5.87 -3.23 -0.62
CA PHE A 20 -5.68 -2.94 0.78
C PHE A 20 -4.57 -1.91 0.95
N LEU A 21 -4.82 -0.90 1.78
CA LEU A 21 -3.88 0.21 2.01
C LEU A 21 -3.54 0.31 3.48
N GLU A 22 -2.27 0.59 3.73
CA GLU A 22 -1.78 0.98 5.03
C GLU A 22 -0.85 2.18 4.85
N MET A 23 -1.04 3.20 5.68
CA MET A 23 -0.21 4.38 5.62
C MET A 23 0.12 4.87 7.02
N ASN A 24 1.41 5.02 7.28
CA ASN A 24 1.93 5.56 8.51
C ASN A 24 2.79 6.78 8.22
N MET A 25 2.23 7.96 8.46
CA MET A 25 2.88 9.22 8.14
C MET A 25 3.82 9.71 9.24
N SER A 26 3.51 9.46 10.51
CA SER A 26 4.35 9.96 11.59
C SER A 26 4.13 9.18 12.89
N MET A 27 5.21 8.57 13.38
CA MET A 27 5.21 7.89 14.68
C MET A 27 5.07 8.87 15.86
N LYS A 28 5.37 10.16 15.66
CA LYS A 28 5.27 11.19 16.71
C LYS A 28 3.83 11.56 17.03
N LYS A 29 2.95 11.55 16.02
CA LYS A 29 1.55 11.95 16.15
C LYS A 29 0.65 10.85 16.73
N ARG A 30 1.16 9.62 16.88
CA ARG A 30 0.49 8.46 17.51
C ARG A 30 -0.93 8.20 16.99
N TYR A 31 -1.12 8.28 15.67
CA TYR A 31 -2.38 7.89 15.05
C TYR A 31 -2.66 6.40 15.26
N HIS A 32 -3.94 6.04 15.33
CA HIS A 32 -4.34 4.64 15.27
C HIS A 32 -4.01 4.06 13.89
N MET A 33 -3.54 2.82 13.88
CA MET A 33 -3.35 2.08 12.65
C MET A 33 -4.70 1.76 12.03
N VAL A 34 -4.87 2.11 10.77
CA VAL A 34 -6.03 1.79 9.94
C VAL A 34 -5.53 1.00 8.73
N TYR A 35 -6.14 -0.15 8.50
CA TYR A 35 -5.89 -0.98 7.33
C TYR A 35 -7.13 -0.88 6.44
N GLU A 36 -7.05 -0.07 5.39
CA GLU A 36 -8.18 0.24 4.53
C GLU A 36 -8.39 -0.87 3.50
N CYS A 37 -9.64 -1.12 3.14
CA CYS A 37 -10.03 -2.07 2.09
C CYS A 37 -10.93 -1.33 1.10
N ILE A 38 -10.46 -1.20 -0.12
CA ILE A 38 -11.16 -0.49 -1.20
C ILE A 38 -11.57 -1.54 -2.24
N PRO A 39 -12.86 -1.87 -2.36
CA PRO A 39 -13.35 -2.73 -3.42
C PRO A 39 -13.46 -1.96 -4.74
N LEU A 40 -13.20 -2.65 -5.85
CA LEU A 40 -13.20 -2.06 -7.18
C LEU A 40 -13.55 -3.11 -8.24
N PRO A 41 -13.99 -2.71 -9.44
CA PRO A 41 -14.21 -3.65 -10.55
C PRO A 41 -12.92 -4.41 -10.87
N LYS A 42 -13.03 -5.71 -11.21
CA LYS A 42 -11.86 -6.57 -11.50
C LYS A 42 -10.96 -6.02 -12.58
N GLU A 43 -11.53 -5.48 -13.65
CA GLU A 43 -10.80 -4.84 -14.75
C GLU A 43 -9.92 -3.66 -14.29
N VAL A 44 -10.35 -2.93 -13.26
CA VAL A 44 -9.56 -1.85 -12.64
C VAL A 44 -8.54 -2.44 -11.67
N GLY A 45 -8.90 -3.51 -10.95
CA GLY A 45 -8.03 -4.27 -10.06
C GLY A 45 -6.80 -4.84 -10.77
N ASP A 46 -7.00 -5.45 -11.94
CA ASP A 46 -5.93 -5.99 -12.79
C ASP A 46 -4.89 -4.92 -13.20
N MET A 47 -5.35 -3.67 -13.33
CA MET A 47 -4.50 -2.53 -13.69
C MET A 47 -3.90 -1.83 -12.46
N ALA A 48 -4.44 -2.03 -11.27
CA ALA A 48 -4.01 -1.34 -10.04
C ALA A 48 -2.50 -1.48 -9.76
N PRO A 49 -1.87 -2.66 -9.91
CA PRO A 49 -0.42 -2.78 -9.73
C PRO A 49 0.39 -1.85 -10.64
N ILE A 50 -0.06 -1.61 -11.88
CA ILE A 50 0.63 -0.74 -12.84
C ILE A 50 0.54 0.72 -12.38
N TYR A 51 -0.65 1.16 -11.99
CA TYR A 51 -0.86 2.53 -11.49
C TYR A 51 -0.05 2.80 -10.22
N PHE A 52 -0.12 1.92 -9.21
CA PHE A 52 0.63 2.10 -7.98
C PHE A 52 2.14 2.03 -8.21
N LYS A 53 2.61 1.12 -9.06
CA LYS A 53 4.04 1.05 -9.42
C LYS A 53 4.52 2.36 -10.04
N LYS A 54 3.76 2.90 -10.99
CA LYS A 54 4.10 4.19 -11.63
C LYS A 54 4.08 5.33 -10.63
N ALA A 55 2.97 5.49 -9.89
CA ALA A 55 2.79 6.57 -8.94
C ALA A 55 3.85 6.55 -7.82
N ILE A 56 4.22 5.38 -7.30
CA ILE A 56 5.28 5.27 -6.27
C ILE A 56 6.65 5.66 -6.85
N MET A 57 6.97 5.23 -8.07
CA MET A 57 8.25 5.56 -8.70
C MET A 57 8.38 7.06 -9.02
N GLU A 58 7.27 7.69 -9.39
CA GLU A 58 7.16 9.14 -9.65
C GLU A 58 6.94 9.96 -8.36
N SER A 59 6.70 9.29 -7.22
CA SER A 59 6.55 9.95 -5.92
C SER A 59 7.89 10.28 -5.29
N ASP A 60 7.84 11.27 -4.39
CA ASP A 60 8.97 11.80 -3.63
C ASP A 60 10.12 12.34 -4.52
N GLU A 61 11.17 12.85 -3.88
CA GLU A 61 12.32 13.46 -4.55
C GLU A 61 13.04 12.47 -5.49
N GLU A 62 13.57 12.94 -6.63
CA GLU A 62 14.22 12.10 -7.66
C GLU A 62 15.39 11.29 -7.09
N TRP A 63 16.07 11.85 -6.09
CA TRP A 63 17.26 11.30 -5.45
C TRP A 63 16.97 10.81 -4.02
N SER A 64 16.11 9.79 -3.89
CA SER A 64 15.82 9.17 -2.59
C SER A 64 16.99 8.31 -2.10
N VAL A 65 17.19 8.26 -0.78
CA VAL A 65 18.24 7.40 -0.17
C VAL A 65 17.79 5.94 -0.15
N ASN A 66 16.51 5.71 0.17
CA ASN A 66 15.91 4.39 0.16
C ASN A 66 15.40 4.05 -1.24
N LYS A 67 15.28 2.75 -1.52
CA LYS A 67 14.61 2.28 -2.75
C LYS A 67 13.17 2.77 -2.72
N LYS A 68 12.78 3.53 -3.76
CA LYS A 68 11.40 4.07 -3.88
C LYS A 68 10.36 2.96 -3.83
N LEU A 69 10.56 1.87 -4.56
CA LEU A 69 9.61 0.77 -4.60
C LEU A 69 10.21 -0.50 -4.01
N ILE A 70 9.52 -1.04 -3.00
CA ILE A 70 9.84 -2.31 -2.36
C ILE A 70 8.76 -3.30 -2.75
N ASP A 71 9.16 -4.43 -3.34
CA ASP A 71 8.25 -5.52 -3.68
C ASP A 71 7.90 -6.36 -2.44
N LEU A 72 6.61 -6.51 -2.17
CA LEU A 72 6.06 -7.30 -1.06
C LEU A 72 5.51 -8.66 -1.52
N SER A 73 5.66 -9.05 -2.79
CA SER A 73 5.19 -10.32 -3.35
C SER A 73 5.64 -11.55 -2.54
N SER A 74 6.84 -11.50 -1.97
CA SER A 74 7.46 -12.60 -1.21
C SER A 74 7.62 -12.33 0.29
N LYS A 75 7.37 -11.10 0.74
CA LYS A 75 7.66 -10.65 2.12
C LYS A 75 6.63 -9.62 2.59
N ASP A 76 6.20 -9.80 3.84
CA ASP A 76 5.34 -8.84 4.54
C ASP A 76 6.05 -7.49 4.78
N VAL A 77 5.30 -6.39 4.76
CA VAL A 77 5.79 -5.03 5.02
C VAL A 77 6.63 -4.94 6.31
N ARG A 78 6.28 -5.69 7.35
CA ARG A 78 7.01 -5.71 8.64
C ARG A 78 8.43 -6.24 8.55
N LYS A 79 8.72 -7.05 7.53
CA LYS A 79 10.06 -7.61 7.25
C LYS A 79 10.81 -6.80 6.19
N SER A 80 10.11 -5.93 5.47
CA SER A 80 10.64 -5.18 4.33
C SER A 80 10.93 -3.71 4.68
N VAL A 81 10.19 -3.13 5.62
CA VAL A 81 10.37 -1.75 6.09
C VAL A 81 10.95 -1.74 7.51
N PRO A 82 12.08 -1.05 7.76
CA PRO A 82 12.62 -0.89 9.11
C PRO A 82 11.65 -0.23 10.08
N LYS A 83 11.68 -0.68 11.34
CA LYS A 83 10.83 -0.09 12.40
C LYS A 83 11.19 1.38 12.63
N GLY A 84 10.16 2.21 12.79
CA GLY A 84 10.29 3.62 13.16
C GLY A 84 10.31 4.60 11.98
N LEU A 85 10.29 4.09 10.74
CA LEU A 85 10.20 4.92 9.54
C LEU A 85 8.73 5.06 9.09
N PRO A 86 8.33 6.25 8.61
CA PRO A 86 7.08 6.41 7.87
C PRO A 86 7.06 5.56 6.60
N TYR A 87 5.89 5.02 6.25
CA TYR A 87 5.72 4.22 5.04
C TYR A 87 4.30 4.25 4.52
N PHE A 88 4.20 3.93 3.23
CA PHE A 88 2.98 3.55 2.55
C PHE A 88 3.13 2.10 2.08
N SER A 89 2.07 1.29 2.21
CA SER A 89 2.01 -0.02 1.57
C SER A 89 0.64 -0.29 0.99
N VAL A 90 0.65 -1.00 -0.13
CA VAL A 90 -0.52 -1.42 -0.87
C VAL A 90 -0.43 -2.92 -1.15
N ASP A 91 -1.53 -3.64 -1.01
CA ASP A 91 -1.67 -5.04 -1.36
C ASP A 91 -2.85 -5.25 -2.32
N PHE A 92 -2.73 -6.21 -3.24
CA PHE A 92 -3.73 -6.50 -4.28
C PHE A 92 -4.42 -7.83 -3.97
N GLY A 93 -5.67 -7.78 -3.50
CA GLY A 93 -6.43 -8.97 -3.12
C GLY A 93 -5.72 -9.79 -2.04
N LEU A 94 -5.36 -11.04 -2.36
CA LEU A 94 -4.52 -11.91 -1.51
C LEU A 94 -3.03 -11.89 -1.88
N GLN A 95 -2.70 -11.27 -3.00
CA GLN A 95 -1.34 -11.18 -3.50
C GLN A 95 -0.59 -10.08 -2.74
N GLY A 96 0.73 -10.23 -2.59
CA GLY A 96 1.55 -9.14 -2.06
C GLY A 96 1.57 -7.97 -3.05
N GLY A 97 1.67 -6.74 -2.54
CA GLY A 97 1.82 -5.56 -3.40
C GLY A 97 3.15 -4.86 -3.21
N PHE A 98 3.10 -3.56 -2.90
CA PHE A 98 4.26 -2.69 -2.83
C PHE A 98 4.34 -1.96 -1.50
N ALA A 99 5.56 -1.60 -1.10
CA ALA A 99 5.82 -0.63 -0.06
C ALA A 99 6.71 0.50 -0.56
N HIS A 100 6.57 1.65 0.07
CA HIS A 100 7.38 2.84 -0.11
C HIS A 100 7.72 3.42 1.27
N VAL A 101 9.00 3.67 1.52
CA VAL A 101 9.45 4.42 2.69
C VAL A 101 9.29 5.90 2.37
N ILE A 102 8.52 6.62 3.18
CA ILE A 102 8.23 8.04 2.96
C ILE A 102 9.36 8.87 3.58
N GLU A 103 10.15 9.57 2.77
CA GLU A 103 11.27 10.40 3.25
C GLU A 103 10.79 11.82 3.56
N ASP A 104 10.01 12.43 2.65
CA ASP A 104 9.42 13.77 2.83
C ASP A 104 7.90 13.72 3.05
N GLN A 105 7.48 13.84 4.32
CA GLN A 105 6.07 13.87 4.73
C GLN A 105 5.30 15.10 4.20
N HIS A 106 5.98 16.17 3.76
CA HIS A 106 5.32 17.37 3.23
C HIS A 106 4.95 17.21 1.75
N LYS A 107 5.74 16.42 1.00
CA LYS A 107 5.50 16.13 -0.42
C LYS A 107 4.61 14.92 -0.62
N PHE A 108 4.57 13.99 0.35
CA PHE A 108 3.76 12.78 0.25
C PHE A 108 2.34 13.01 0.82
N PRO A 109 1.29 12.98 -0.02
CA PRO A 109 -0.06 13.31 0.43
C PRO A 109 -0.64 12.21 1.34
N HIS A 110 -1.33 12.61 2.42
CA HIS A 110 -2.01 11.70 3.35
C HIS A 110 -3.06 10.77 2.70
N TYR A 111 -3.47 11.08 1.47
CA TYR A 111 -4.49 10.37 0.70
C TYR A 111 -3.90 9.64 -0.51
N PHE A 112 -2.58 9.45 -0.59
CA PHE A 112 -1.88 8.93 -1.78
C PHE A 112 -2.52 7.71 -2.46
N GLY A 113 -3.09 6.78 -1.69
CA GLY A 113 -3.70 5.57 -2.25
C GLY A 113 -5.20 5.67 -2.58
N LYS A 114 -5.83 6.83 -2.41
CA LYS A 114 -7.28 7.04 -2.60
C LYS A 114 -7.61 7.78 -3.87
#